data_AF-A0A842TDL3-F1
#
_entry.id   AF-A0A842TDL3-F1
#
_cell.length_a   1.000
_cell.length_b   1.000
_cell.length_c   1.000
_cell.angle_alpha   90.00
_cell.angle_beta   90.00
_cell.angle_gamma   90.00
#
_symmetry.space_group_name_H-M   'P 1'
#
loop_
_entity.id
_entity.type
_entity.pdbx_description
1 polymer ?
#
loop_
_entity_poly.entity_id
_entity_poly.type
_entity_poly.pdbx_seq_one_letter_code
_entity_poly.pdbx_strand_id
1 'polypeptide(L)'
;MSIIAKYAERFLPEYSNYPQGHYVSLILVRQIESEAIFRTEGSGEPLNKEFVHASVDGDEEIIQRVVISKRKQTAVERRTGRELLRAQNKLFPGERTEVICALNRNDPCARCMDCMIYGYAAGGGGAQKSRVVTDDAFSLHPAATITDHKQFNALYDNSTMRDP
;
A
#
# COMPACT_ATOMS: atom_id res chain seq x y z
N MET A 1 -14.48 -21.95 -14.35
CA MET A 1 -14.83 -21.75 -12.91
C MET A 1 -13.90 -20.71 -12.33
N SER A 2 -14.40 -19.76 -11.51
CA SER A 2 -13.53 -18.77 -10.88
C SER A 2 -12.71 -19.41 -9.75
N ILE A 3 -11.51 -18.88 -9.48
CA ILE A 3 -10.68 -19.28 -8.34
C ILE A 3 -11.44 -19.11 -7.02
N ILE A 4 -12.27 -18.08 -6.92
CA ILE A 4 -13.12 -17.83 -5.74
C ILE A 4 -14.09 -18.99 -5.51
N ALA A 5 -14.74 -19.50 -6.56
CA ALA A 5 -15.67 -20.62 -6.43
C ALA A 5 -14.98 -21.89 -5.93
N LYS A 6 -13.72 -22.12 -6.32
CA LYS A 6 -12.92 -23.26 -5.85
C LYS A 6 -12.64 -23.22 -4.33
N TYR A 7 -12.54 -22.03 -3.75
CA TYR A 7 -12.22 -21.85 -2.33
C TYR A 7 -13.40 -21.33 -1.51
N ALA A 8 -14.63 -21.34 -2.04
CA ALA A 8 -15.82 -20.76 -1.43
C ALA A 8 -16.06 -21.24 0.01
N GLU A 9 -15.88 -22.54 0.23
CA GLU A 9 -16.01 -23.22 1.53
C GLU A 9 -14.97 -22.82 2.59
N ARG A 10 -13.90 -22.11 2.19
CA ARG A 10 -12.88 -21.57 3.10
C ARG A 10 -13.17 -20.14 3.55
N PHE A 11 -14.12 -19.45 2.91
CA PHE A 11 -14.52 -18.10 3.32
C PHE A 11 -15.55 -18.16 4.45
N LEU A 12 -15.57 -17.10 5.26
CA LEU A 12 -16.61 -16.97 6.27
C LEU A 12 -17.96 -16.69 5.59
N PRO A 13 -19.06 -17.33 6.05
CA PRO A 13 -20.39 -17.09 5.49
C PRO A 13 -20.89 -15.67 5.80
N GLU A 14 -20.43 -15.09 6.91
CA GLU A 14 -20.73 -13.73 7.34
C GLU A 14 -19.49 -13.03 7.90
N TYR A 15 -19.52 -11.70 7.89
CA TYR A 15 -18.44 -10.90 8.45
C TYR A 15 -18.41 -11.05 9.98
N SER A 16 -17.21 -11.25 10.55
CA SER A 16 -17.01 -11.30 12.00
C SER A 16 -15.85 -10.40 12.43
N ASN A 17 -16.06 -9.68 13.54
CA ASN A 17 -15.01 -8.87 14.18
C ASN A 17 -13.90 -9.72 14.81
N TYR A 18 -14.17 -10.99 15.11
CA TYR A 18 -13.19 -11.89 15.71
C TYR A 18 -12.32 -12.55 14.65
N PRO A 19 -10.97 -12.51 14.78
CA PRO A 19 -10.08 -13.20 13.86
C PRO A 19 -10.20 -14.73 14.02
N GLN A 20 -10.26 -15.46 12.91
CA GLN A 20 -10.49 -16.92 12.89
C GLN A 20 -9.20 -17.73 12.58
N GLY A 21 -8.01 -17.12 12.66
CA GLY A 21 -6.73 -17.80 12.40
C GLY A 21 -6.54 -18.32 10.96
N HIS A 22 -7.46 -18.03 10.05
CA HIS A 22 -7.39 -18.40 8.63
C HIS A 22 -6.82 -17.24 7.81
N TYR A 23 -5.82 -17.53 6.98
CA TYR A 23 -5.13 -16.55 6.15
C TYR A 23 -5.17 -16.96 4.68
N VAL A 24 -5.27 -15.96 3.80
CA VAL A 24 -5.07 -16.11 2.36
C VAL A 24 -3.81 -15.33 2.00
N SER A 25 -2.77 -16.05 1.57
CA SER A 25 -1.52 -15.44 1.11
C SER A 25 -1.60 -15.17 -0.39
N LEU A 26 -1.36 -13.93 -0.79
CA LEU A 26 -1.32 -13.51 -2.18
C LEU A 26 0.10 -13.09 -2.54
N ILE A 27 0.66 -13.69 -3.58
CA ILE A 27 1.94 -13.26 -4.16
C ILE A 27 1.60 -12.47 -5.43
N LEU A 28 2.03 -11.22 -5.48
CA LEU A 28 1.71 -10.30 -6.56
C LEU A 28 2.98 -9.90 -7.30
N VAL A 29 2.97 -10.06 -8.61
CA VAL A 29 3.96 -9.47 -9.51
C VAL A 29 3.32 -8.26 -10.18
N ARG A 30 3.98 -7.10 -10.07
CA ARG A 30 3.53 -5.86 -10.70
C ARG A 30 4.46 -5.51 -11.85
N GLN A 31 3.89 -5.27 -13.02
CA GLN A 31 4.61 -4.78 -14.18
C GLN A 31 4.45 -3.26 -14.25
N ILE A 32 5.56 -2.55 -14.41
CA ILE A 32 5.53 -1.12 -14.70
C ILE A 32 5.43 -1.00 -16.23
N GLU A 33 4.33 -0.42 -16.73
CA GLU A 33 4.09 -0.27 -18.18
C GLU A 33 4.89 0.89 -18.80
N SER A 34 5.22 1.91 -17.99
CA SER A 34 5.95 3.10 -18.40
C SER A 34 7.08 3.41 -17.40
N GLU A 35 7.36 4.69 -17.16
CA GLU A 35 8.24 5.10 -16.06
C GLU A 35 7.44 5.24 -14.75
N ALA A 36 8.00 4.75 -13.64
CA ALA A 36 7.45 4.95 -12.31
C ALA A 36 8.33 5.92 -11.51
N ILE A 37 7.69 6.92 -10.89
CA ILE A 37 8.37 7.91 -10.05
C ILE A 37 8.09 7.58 -8.60
N PHE A 38 9.09 7.04 -7.91
CA PHE A 38 9.02 6.83 -6.46
C PHE A 38 9.64 8.01 -5.75
N ARG A 39 8.82 8.78 -5.03
CA ARG A 39 9.28 9.87 -4.16
C ARG A 39 9.41 9.37 -2.74
N THR A 40 10.44 9.81 -2.02
CA THR A 40 10.48 9.68 -0.57
C THR A 40 9.48 10.70 -0.02
N GLU A 41 8.42 10.25 0.65
CA GLU A 41 7.55 11.19 1.36
C GLU A 41 8.28 11.59 2.64
N GLY A 42 8.39 12.91 2.89
CA GLY A 42 9.08 13.43 4.06
C GLY A 42 8.52 12.85 5.36
N SER A 43 9.35 12.84 6.41
CA SER A 43 9.12 12.27 7.76
C SER A 43 9.51 10.80 7.97
N GLY A 44 10.67 10.37 7.45
CA GLY A 44 11.35 9.15 7.91
C GLY A 44 10.95 7.85 7.20
N GLU A 45 10.35 7.92 6.01
CA GLU A 45 10.13 6.72 5.20
C GLU A 45 11.47 6.18 4.63
N PRO A 46 11.61 4.85 4.51
CA PRO A 46 12.81 4.25 3.95
C PRO A 46 13.04 4.75 2.51
N LEU A 47 14.32 4.81 2.14
CA LEU A 47 14.74 5.06 0.77
C LEU A 47 13.97 4.12 -0.17
N ASN A 48 13.61 4.56 -1.37
CA ASN A 48 12.97 3.68 -2.37
C ASN A 48 13.95 2.63 -2.94
N LYS A 49 15.08 2.41 -2.26
CA LYS A 49 16.16 1.48 -2.59
C LYS A 49 16.64 0.84 -1.29
N GLU A 50 16.75 -0.48 -1.28
CA GLU A 50 17.21 -1.25 -0.12
C GLU A 50 18.19 -2.33 -0.56
N PHE A 51 19.17 -2.62 0.30
CA PHE A 51 20.14 -3.69 0.08
C PHE A 51 19.56 -5.01 0.58
N VAL A 52 19.52 -6.01 -0.29
CA VAL A 52 19.02 -7.35 0.05
C VAL A 52 19.94 -8.43 -0.51
N HIS A 53 19.89 -9.62 0.08
CA HIS A 53 20.58 -10.79 -0.44
C HIS A 53 19.90 -11.28 -1.72
N ALA A 54 20.70 -11.64 -2.73
CA ALA A 54 20.19 -12.17 -3.99
C ALA A 54 19.75 -13.64 -3.90
N SER A 55 20.25 -14.39 -2.92
CA SER A 55 20.01 -15.83 -2.73
C SER A 55 19.46 -16.16 -1.35
N VAL A 56 18.69 -17.24 -1.26
CA VAL A 56 18.19 -17.82 0.00
C VAL A 56 19.31 -18.60 0.72
N ASP A 57 20.24 -19.17 -0.04
CA ASP A 57 21.28 -20.09 0.46
C ASP A 57 22.58 -19.38 0.91
N GLY A 58 22.54 -18.06 1.07
CA GLY A 58 23.62 -17.30 1.70
C GLY A 58 24.78 -16.88 0.80
N ASP A 59 24.68 -17.05 -0.52
CA ASP A 59 25.65 -16.42 -1.43
C ASP A 59 25.64 -14.89 -1.26
N GLU A 60 26.82 -14.35 -0.95
CA GLU A 60 27.10 -13.06 -0.32
C GLU A 60 26.74 -11.82 -1.15
N GLU A 61 26.20 -11.98 -2.36
CA GLU A 61 25.94 -10.85 -3.23
C GLU A 61 24.74 -10.04 -2.71
N ILE A 62 25.08 -8.96 -2.01
CA ILE A 62 24.14 -7.93 -1.59
C ILE A 62 23.87 -7.03 -2.79
N ILE A 63 22.64 -7.10 -3.29
CA ILE A 63 22.17 -6.25 -4.39
C ILE A 63 21.23 -5.18 -3.86
N GLN A 64 21.29 -4.01 -4.46
CA GLN A 64 20.31 -2.96 -4.18
C GLN A 64 19.07 -3.19 -5.05
N ARG A 65 17.88 -3.28 -4.45
CA ARG A 65 16.59 -3.38 -5.16
C ARG A 65 15.76 -2.13 -4.96
N VAL A 66 14.90 -1.81 -5.93
CA VAL A 66 13.89 -0.76 -5.79
C VAL A 66 12.77 -1.31 -4.91
N VAL A 67 12.31 -0.51 -3.95
CA VAL A 67 11.31 -0.92 -2.96
C VAL A 67 10.08 -0.02 -3.02
N ILE A 68 8.90 -0.63 -3.07
CA ILE A 68 7.63 0.04 -2.80
C ILE A 68 7.20 -0.34 -1.39
N SER A 69 7.24 0.64 -0.48
CA SER A 69 6.84 0.39 0.90
C SER A 69 5.38 -0.07 1.01
N LYS A 70 5.10 -0.88 2.02
CA LYS A 70 3.76 -1.40 2.37
C LYS A 70 2.71 -0.31 2.46
N ARG A 71 3.09 0.87 2.96
CA ARG A 71 2.20 2.03 3.07
C ARG A 71 1.83 2.60 1.71
N LYS A 72 2.78 2.71 0.78
CA LYS A 72 2.53 3.20 -0.59
C LYS A 72 1.68 2.21 -1.39
N GLN A 73 1.95 0.90 -1.23
CA GLN A 73 1.15 -0.15 -1.85
C GLN A 73 -0.31 -0.08 -1.37
N THR A 74 -0.52 -0.14 -0.06
CA THR A 74 -1.88 -0.09 0.53
C THR A 74 -2.60 1.22 0.21
N ALA A 75 -1.90 2.36 0.16
CA ALA A 75 -2.50 3.64 -0.20
C ALA A 75 -3.11 3.63 -1.62
N VAL A 76 -2.41 3.07 -2.61
CA VAL A 76 -2.91 2.98 -3.99
C VAL A 76 -4.09 2.00 -4.06
N GLU A 77 -3.96 0.81 -3.48
CA GLU A 77 -5.02 -0.20 -3.47
C GLU A 77 -6.32 0.33 -2.85
N ARG A 78 -6.21 1.07 -1.73
CA ARG A 78 -7.36 1.72 -1.09
C ARG A 78 -7.99 2.80 -1.94
N ARG A 79 -7.20 3.57 -2.69
CA ARG A 79 -7.72 4.59 -3.62
C ARG A 79 -8.53 3.94 -4.74
N THR A 80 -7.97 2.92 -5.39
CA THR A 80 -8.65 2.14 -6.44
C THR A 80 -9.89 1.43 -5.92
N GLY A 81 -9.79 0.77 -4.75
CA GLY A 81 -10.94 0.11 -4.12
C GLY A 81 -12.07 1.10 -3.80
N ARG A 82 -11.75 2.28 -3.28
CA ARG A 82 -12.75 3.32 -3.03
C ARG A 82 -13.34 3.93 -4.29
N GLU A 83 -12.57 4.02 -5.37
CA GLU A 83 -13.09 4.44 -6.68
C GLU A 83 -14.15 3.45 -7.17
N LEU A 84 -13.89 2.14 -7.09
CA LEU A 84 -14.87 1.10 -7.38
C LEU A 84 -16.11 1.22 -6.48
N LEU A 85 -15.91 1.43 -5.17
CA LEU A 85 -17.03 1.63 -4.24
C LEU A 85 -17.84 2.90 -4.56
N ARG A 86 -17.21 3.98 -5.04
CA ARG A 86 -17.91 5.19 -5.51
C ARG A 86 -18.77 4.86 -6.73
N ALA A 87 -18.19 4.19 -7.73
CA ALA A 87 -18.89 3.82 -8.94
C ALA A 87 -20.14 2.95 -8.67
N GLN A 88 -20.11 2.16 -7.59
CA GLN A 88 -21.21 1.29 -7.17
C GLN A 88 -22.11 1.88 -6.07
N ASN A 89 -21.94 3.17 -5.71
CA ASN A 89 -22.67 3.83 -4.60
C ASN A 89 -22.58 3.05 -3.27
N LYS A 90 -21.42 2.49 -2.96
CA LYS A 90 -21.11 1.73 -1.73
C LYS A 90 -20.17 2.48 -0.78
N LEU A 91 -20.04 3.79 -0.94
CA LEU A 91 -19.47 4.66 0.08
C LEU A 91 -20.58 5.35 0.87
N PHE A 92 -20.40 5.39 2.18
CA PHE A 92 -21.40 5.92 3.11
C PHE A 92 -20.89 7.21 3.77
N PRO A 93 -21.79 8.09 4.21
CA PRO A 93 -21.41 9.26 4.99
C PRO A 93 -20.75 8.86 6.32
N GLY A 94 -19.77 9.65 6.74
CA GLY A 94 -19.17 9.58 8.07
C GLY A 94 -20.18 9.95 9.16
N GLU A 95 -19.95 9.47 10.38
CA GLU A 95 -20.88 9.65 11.50
C GLU A 95 -20.92 11.10 12.00
N ARG A 96 -19.84 11.88 11.80
CA ARG A 96 -19.74 13.23 12.37
C ARG A 96 -20.10 14.34 11.40
N THR A 97 -19.74 14.20 10.13
CA THR A 97 -19.81 15.30 9.16
C THR A 97 -20.84 15.09 8.06
N GLU A 98 -21.50 13.93 8.02
CA GLU A 98 -22.37 13.49 6.92
C GLU A 98 -21.71 13.51 5.52
N VAL A 99 -20.39 13.71 5.46
CA VAL A 99 -19.62 13.72 4.22
C VAL A 99 -19.32 12.28 3.82
N ILE A 100 -19.44 11.99 2.52
CA ILE A 100 -19.09 10.69 1.94
C ILE A 100 -17.66 10.31 2.37
N CYS A 101 -17.51 9.07 2.86
CA CYS A 101 -16.26 8.57 3.39
C CYS A 101 -15.10 8.75 2.40
N ALA A 102 -14.05 9.44 2.85
CA ALA A 102 -12.86 9.73 2.06
C ALA A 102 -11.58 9.36 2.83
N LEU A 103 -10.49 9.15 2.09
CA LEU A 103 -9.16 8.97 2.70
C LEU A 103 -8.67 10.28 3.31
N ASN A 104 -7.82 10.17 4.33
CA ASN A 104 -7.21 11.31 5.04
C ASN A 104 -8.24 12.29 5.64
N ARG A 105 -9.46 11.81 5.90
CA ARG A 105 -10.45 12.52 6.72
C ARG A 105 -10.58 11.82 8.05
N ASN A 106 -10.59 12.60 9.13
CA ASN A 106 -10.79 12.10 10.49
C ASN A 106 -12.28 11.78 10.78
N ASP A 107 -12.99 11.24 9.78
CA ASP A 107 -14.40 10.85 9.85
C ASP A 107 -14.69 9.63 8.95
N PRO A 108 -14.17 8.43 9.30
CA PRO A 108 -14.45 7.20 8.57
C PRO A 108 -15.90 6.74 8.82
N CYS A 109 -16.56 6.14 7.82
CA CYS A 109 -17.95 5.70 7.95
C CYS A 109 -18.14 4.36 8.67
N ALA A 110 -17.06 3.65 9.00
CA ALA A 110 -17.04 2.34 9.68
C ALA A 110 -17.88 1.22 9.03
N ARG A 111 -18.38 1.42 7.80
CA ARG A 111 -19.36 0.53 7.16
C ARG A 111 -18.98 0.12 5.74
N CYS A 112 -18.23 0.95 5.02
CA CYS A 112 -17.79 0.60 3.67
C CYS A 112 -16.71 -0.49 3.70
N MET A 113 -16.63 -1.29 2.63
CA MET A 113 -15.68 -2.40 2.54
C MET A 113 -14.22 -1.96 2.76
N ASP A 114 -13.83 -0.76 2.33
CA ASP A 114 -12.48 -0.23 2.60
C ASP A 114 -12.20 -0.08 4.10
N CYS A 115 -13.12 0.50 4.87
CA CYS A 115 -12.98 0.63 6.32
C CYS A 115 -12.95 -0.74 7.00
N MET A 116 -13.76 -1.69 6.53
CA MET A 116 -13.86 -3.03 7.11
C MET A 116 -12.65 -3.93 6.81
N ILE A 117 -12.03 -3.75 5.64
CA ILE A 117 -10.89 -4.57 5.19
C ILE A 117 -9.56 -3.93 5.62
N TYR A 118 -9.32 -2.66 5.28
CA TYR A 118 -8.06 -1.97 5.55
C TYR A 118 -8.02 -1.26 6.90
N GLY A 119 -9.14 -1.23 7.62
CA GLY A 119 -9.23 -0.61 8.93
C GLY A 119 -9.42 0.91 8.88
N TYR A 120 -9.75 1.45 10.05
CA TYR A 120 -9.99 2.86 10.29
C TYR A 120 -9.72 3.22 11.76
N ALA A 121 -9.50 4.50 12.03
CA ALA A 121 -9.44 5.04 13.38
C ALA A 121 -10.36 6.26 13.46
N ALA A 122 -11.43 6.15 14.26
CA ALA A 122 -12.26 7.30 14.62
C ALA A 122 -11.89 7.69 16.05
N GLY A 123 -11.49 8.94 16.28
CA GLY A 123 -11.01 9.45 17.59
C GLY A 123 -12.02 9.47 18.74
N GLY A 124 -13.11 8.69 18.65
CA GLY A 124 -14.15 8.55 19.66
C GLY A 124 -15.19 7.46 19.36
N GLY A 125 -15.37 7.08 18.08
CA GLY A 125 -16.36 6.09 17.61
C GLY A 125 -15.82 4.66 17.40
N GLY A 126 -14.63 4.36 17.93
CA GLY A 126 -13.98 3.05 17.78
C GLY A 126 -12.91 3.01 16.68
N ALA A 127 -12.11 1.96 16.71
CA ALA A 127 -11.02 1.74 15.77
C ALA A 127 -10.96 0.26 15.37
N GLN A 128 -10.64 0.02 14.10
CA GLN A 128 -10.47 -1.32 13.57
C GLN A 128 -9.10 -1.41 12.88
N LYS A 129 -8.32 -2.43 13.25
CA LYS A 129 -7.05 -2.74 12.59
C LYS A 129 -7.30 -3.32 11.20
N SER A 130 -6.33 -3.12 10.30
CA SER A 130 -6.34 -3.74 8.97
C SER A 130 -6.37 -5.26 9.08
N ARG A 131 -7.18 -5.90 8.24
CA ARG A 131 -7.20 -7.35 8.01
C ARG A 131 -6.27 -7.77 6.88
N VAL A 132 -5.78 -6.80 6.11
CA VAL A 132 -4.81 -7.00 5.04
C VAL A 132 -3.43 -6.66 5.59
N VAL A 133 -2.56 -7.66 5.59
CA VAL A 133 -1.14 -7.54 5.93
C VAL A 133 -0.37 -7.51 4.61
N THR A 134 0.48 -6.50 4.45
CA THR A 134 1.27 -6.29 3.24
C THR A 134 2.74 -6.12 3.61
N ASP A 135 3.60 -6.83 2.90
CA ASP A 135 5.04 -6.63 2.95
C ASP A 135 5.49 -5.61 1.90
N ASP A 136 6.72 -5.15 2.03
CA ASP A 136 7.35 -4.29 1.04
C ASP A 136 7.56 -5.06 -0.27
N ALA A 137 7.32 -4.39 -1.41
CA ALA A 137 7.46 -4.99 -2.72
C ALA A 137 8.81 -4.62 -3.32
N PHE A 138 9.60 -5.63 -3.66
CA PHE A 138 10.94 -5.49 -4.21
C PHE A 138 10.92 -5.68 -5.72
N SER A 139 11.75 -4.93 -6.44
CA SER A 139 12.00 -5.15 -7.87
C SER A 139 12.65 -6.51 -8.09
N LEU A 140 12.34 -7.19 -9.20
CA LEU A 140 12.97 -8.47 -9.55
C LEU A 140 14.42 -8.31 -10.06
N HIS A 141 14.75 -7.17 -10.64
CA HIS A 141 16.11 -6.83 -11.07
C HIS A 141 16.80 -5.88 -10.08
N PRO A 142 18.14 -5.82 -10.06
CA PRO A 142 18.91 -4.82 -9.35
C PRO A 142 18.52 -3.40 -9.78
N ALA A 143 18.50 -2.47 -8.83
CA ALA A 143 18.11 -1.08 -9.06
C ALA A 143 18.95 -0.42 -10.17
N ALA A 144 20.25 -0.70 -10.22
CA ALA A 144 21.16 -0.13 -11.21
C ALA A 144 20.75 -0.45 -12.67
N THR A 145 20.08 -1.56 -12.91
CA THR A 145 19.66 -1.98 -14.26
C THR A 145 18.32 -1.38 -14.68
N ILE A 146 17.49 -0.95 -13.72
CA ILE A 146 16.09 -0.56 -13.96
C ILE A 146 15.78 0.89 -13.57
N THR A 147 16.74 1.62 -12.99
CA THR A 147 16.57 3.04 -12.66
C THR A 147 17.40 3.90 -13.58
N ASP A 148 16.79 4.95 -14.11
CA ASP A 148 17.48 6.00 -14.84
C ASP A 148 17.61 7.26 -13.97
N HIS A 149 18.70 8.00 -14.16
CA HIS A 149 18.96 9.24 -13.44
C HIS A 149 18.45 10.43 -14.25
N LYS A 150 17.26 10.91 -13.89
CA LYS A 150 16.68 12.10 -14.50
C LYS A 150 16.82 13.31 -13.57
N GLN A 151 17.63 14.29 -13.96
CA GLN A 151 17.78 15.54 -13.22
C GLN A 151 16.63 16.50 -13.56
N PHE A 152 15.50 16.39 -12.85
CA PHE A 152 14.35 17.31 -13.02
C PHE A 152 14.15 18.31 -11.88
N ASN A 153 14.91 18.18 -10.78
CA ASN A 153 14.84 19.11 -9.66
C ASN A 153 16.22 19.73 -9.43
N ALA A 154 16.29 21.06 -9.39
CA ALA A 154 17.33 21.73 -8.63
C ALA A 154 17.28 21.16 -7.20
N LEU A 155 18.34 20.51 -6.75
CA LEU A 155 18.43 19.87 -5.42
C LEU A 155 18.55 20.89 -4.26
N TYR A 156 18.11 22.13 -4.46
CA TYR A 156 18.47 23.25 -3.60
C TYR A 156 17.22 24.02 -3.17
N ASP A 157 16.70 23.70 -2.00
CA ASP A 157 15.83 24.59 -1.21
C ASP A 157 16.54 25.05 0.07
N ASN A 158 17.88 24.99 0.08
CA ASN A 158 18.72 25.26 1.25
C ASN A 158 19.69 26.42 1.03
N SER A 159 19.69 27.09 -0.13
CA SER A 159 20.56 28.24 -0.42
C SER A 159 22.06 28.06 -0.10
N THR A 160 22.57 26.83 0.01
CA THR A 160 24.00 26.57 0.22
C THR A 160 24.66 26.31 -1.13
N MET A 161 24.89 27.39 -1.87
CA MET A 161 25.95 27.43 -2.89
C MET A 161 27.29 27.43 -2.15
N ARG A 162 28.05 26.33 -2.24
CA ARG A 162 29.51 26.45 -2.24
C ARG A 162 29.93 26.34 -3.70
N ASP A 163 30.52 27.42 -4.18
CA ASP A 163 31.22 27.48 -5.47
C ASP A 163 32.26 26.35 -5.57
N PRO A 164 32.57 25.85 -6.77
CA PRO A 164 33.67 24.90 -6.99
C PRO A 164 35.02 25.40 -6.44
#